data_AF-A0A370HMP7-F1
#
_entry.id   AF-A0A370HMP7-F1
#
_cell.length_a   1.000
_cell.length_b   1.000
_cell.length_c   1.000
_cell.angle_alpha   90.00
_cell.angle_beta   90.00
_cell.angle_gamma   90.00
#
_symmetry.space_group_name_H-M   'P 1'
#
loop_
_entity.id
_entity.type
_entity.pdbx_description
1 polymer ?
#
loop_
_entity_poly.entity_id
_entity_poly.type
_entity_poly.pdbx_seq_one_letter_code
_entity_poly.pdbx_strand_id
1 'polypeptide(L)' 'MGTPHPLSDEHRAAFWRRVGWSEELPEEQRRAIEERWDDESIEMAEIFGW' A
#
# COMPACT_ATOMS: atom_id res chain seq x y z
N MET A 1 -0.31 4.15 24.14
CA MET A 1 -0.70 3.50 22.88
C MET A 1 -0.23 4.41 21.77
N GLY A 2 0.96 4.16 21.22
CA GLY A 2 1.49 4.99 20.13
C GLY A 2 0.62 4.77 18.90
N THR A 3 0.05 5.82 18.35
CA THR A 3 -0.52 5.78 17.00
C THR A 3 0.58 5.28 16.07
N PRO A 4 0.40 4.17 15.32
CA PRO A 4 1.39 3.77 14.34
C PRO A 4 1.59 4.96 13.41
N HIS A 5 2.85 5.33 13.20
CA HIS A 5 3.16 6.42 12.29
C HIS A 5 2.60 6.01 10.92
N PRO A 6 1.79 6.87 10.25
CA PRO A 6 1.34 6.55 8.90
C PRO A 6 2.55 6.21 8.04
N LEU A 7 2.44 5.14 7.25
CA LEU A 7 3.54 4.73 6.38
C LEU A 7 3.90 5.91 5.48
N SER A 8 5.19 6.12 5.24
CA SER A 8 5.59 7.19 4.34
C SER A 8 4.98 6.93 2.95
N ASP A 9 4.62 8.00 2.25
CA ASP A 9 4.07 7.90 0.89
C ASP A 9 5.01 7.12 -0.05
N GLU A 10 6.32 7.24 0.15
CA GLU A 10 7.33 6.46 -0.58
C GLU A 10 7.24 4.96 -0.29
N HIS A 11 7.05 4.57 0.98
CA HIS A 11 6.91 3.17 1.37
C HIS A 11 5.65 2.56 0.77
N ARG A 12 4.53 3.28 0.87
CA ARG A 12 3.25 2.85 0.31
C ARG A 12 3.32 2.71 -1.21
N ALA A 13 3.91 3.69 -1.90
CA ALA A 13 4.13 3.61 -3.34
C ALA A 13 5.04 2.44 -3.75
N ALA A 14 6.06 2.12 -2.96
CA ALA A 14 6.93 0.97 -3.20
C ALA A 14 6.15 -0.36 -3.05
N PHE A 15 5.33 -0.49 -2.01
CA PHE A 15 4.49 -1.67 -1.81
C PHE A 15 3.45 -1.81 -2.92
N TRP A 16 2.74 -0.73 -3.24
CA TRP A 16 1.79 -0.71 -4.35
C TRP A 16 2.42 -1.15 -5.66
N ARG A 17 3.61 -0.64 -6.01
CA ARG A 17 4.34 -1.10 -7.21
C ARG A 17 4.65 -2.59 -7.17
N ARG A 18 4.96 -3.15 -6.00
CA ARG A 18 5.26 -4.56 -5.78
C ARG A 18 4.04 -5.46 -6.01
N VAL A 19 2.84 -4.99 -5.69
CA VAL A 19 1.57 -5.71 -5.91
C VAL A 19 0.98 -5.51 -7.31
N GLY A 20 1.63 -4.70 -8.14
CA GLY A 20 1.23 -4.45 -9.54
C GLY A 20 0.58 -3.09 -9.79
N TRP A 21 0.61 -2.15 -8.85
CA TRP A 21 0.22 -0.78 -9.10
C TRP A 21 1.18 -0.12 -10.09
N SER A 22 0.63 0.54 -11.10
CA SER A 22 1.37 1.35 -12.06
C SER A 22 0.58 2.60 -12.41
N GLU A 23 1.27 3.68 -12.74
CA GLU A 23 0.66 4.93 -13.22
C GLU A 23 -0.06 4.73 -14.57
N GLU A 24 0.28 3.67 -15.31
CA GLU A 24 -0.36 3.30 -16.57
C GLU A 24 -1.71 2.57 -16.38
N LEU A 25 -2.04 2.17 -15.14
CA LEU A 25 -3.32 1.54 -14.85
C LEU A 25 -4.48 2.55 -14.89
N PRO A 26 -5.69 2.11 -15.29
CA PRO A 26 -6.89 2.93 -15.15
C PRO A 26 -7.06 3.41 -13.70
N GLU A 27 -7.56 4.64 -13.54
CA GLU A 27 -7.78 5.25 -12.22
C GLU A 27 -8.57 4.35 -11.28
N GLU A 28 -9.61 3.69 -11.78
CA GLU A 28 -10.43 2.74 -11.00
C GLU A 28 -9.60 1.57 -10.43
N GLN A 29 -8.67 1.03 -11.20
CA GLN A 29 -7.80 -0.06 -10.74
C GLN A 29 -6.75 0.44 -9.75
N ARG A 30 -6.17 1.63 -9.99
CA ARG A 30 -5.24 2.26 -9.03
C ARG A 30 -5.94 2.48 -7.70
N ARG A 31 -7.13 3.08 -7.73
CA ARG A 31 -7.94 3.33 -6.53
C ARG A 31 -8.30 2.06 -5.80
N ALA A 32 -8.66 0.99 -6.51
CA ALA A 32 -8.97 -0.30 -5.90
C ALA A 32 -7.76 -0.91 -5.17
N ILE A 33 -6.55 -0.73 -5.70
CA ILE A 33 -5.31 -1.16 -5.04
C ILE A 33 -5.02 -0.27 -3.83
N GLU A 34 -5.16 1.05 -3.97
CA GLU A 34 -4.92 2.02 -2.89
C GLU A 34 -5.91 1.86 -1.73
N GLU A 35 -7.19 1.60 -2.00
CA GLU A 35 -8.21 1.29 -0.98
C GLU A 35 -8.00 -0.09 -0.35
N ARG A 36 -7.49 -1.06 -1.12
CA ARG A 36 -7.28 -2.42 -0.60
C ARG A 36 -6.03 -2.53 0.26
N TRP A 37 -5.01 -1.73 -0.03
CA TRP A 37 -3.74 -1.72 0.67
C TRP A 37 -3.56 -0.39 1.40
N ASP A 38 -4.31 -0.25 2.49
CA ASP A 38 -4.10 0.81 3.47
C ASP A 38 -2.86 0.54 4.32
N ASP A 39 -2.46 1.54 5.11
CA ASP A 39 -1.21 1.47 5.86
C ASP A 39 -1.17 0.27 6.82
N GLU A 40 -2.30 -0.06 7.46
CA GLU A 40 -2.43 -1.22 8.36
C GLU A 40 -2.29 -2.55 7.62
N SER A 41 -2.93 -2.67 6.45
CA SER A 41 -2.82 -3.88 5.61
C SER A 41 -1.42 -4.08 5.07
N ILE A 42 -0.72 -2.99 4.72
CA ILE A 42 0.68 -3.03 4.28
C ILE A 42 1.58 -3.47 5.44
N GLU A 43 1.44 -2.88 6.63
CA GLU A 43 2.18 -3.31 7.82
C GLU A 43 1.92 -4.78 8.16
N MET A 44 0.66 -5.23 8.10
CA MET A 44 0.31 -6.64 8.29
C MET A 44 0.98 -7.55 7.25
N ALA A 45 0.97 -7.18 5.98
CA ALA A 45 1.58 -7.97 4.92
C ALA A 45 3.11 -8.12 5.11
N GLU A 46 3.79 -7.04 5.49
CA GLU A 46 5.21 -7.04 5.83
C GLU A 46 5.49 -7.94 7.06
N ILE A 47 4.63 -7.90 8.09
CA ILE A 47 4.73 -8.79 9.27
C ILE A 47 4.59 -10.27 8.88
N PHE A 48 3.72 -10.58 7.92
CA PHE A 48 3.54 -11.94 7.42
C PHE A 48 4.58 -12.38 6.37
N GLY A 49 5.53 -11.51 6.02
CA GLY A 49 6.67 -11.83 5.15
C GLY A 49 6.35 -11.82 3.66
N TRP A 50 5.42 -10.96 3.25
CA TRP A 50 5.02 -10.80 1.85
C TRP A 50 5.98 -9.92 1.03
#